data_AF-A0A969YZR6-F1
#
_entry.id   AF-A0A969YZR6-F1
#
_cell.length_a   1.000
_cell.length_b   1.000
_cell.length_c   1.000
_cell.angle_alpha   90.00
_cell.angle_beta   90.00
_cell.angle_gamma   90.00
#
_symmetry.space_group_name_H-M   'P 1'
#
loop_
_entity.id
_entity.type
_entity.pdbx_description
1 polymer ?
#
loop_
_entity_poly.entity_id
_entity_poly.type
_entity_poly.pdbx_seq_one_letter_code
_entity_poly.pdbx_strand_id
1 'polypeptide(L)' 'MKSKNMISNLLVEDYNLLAKYLEGSTIKKVLDCTETSISLLLANHIVVKFIHLEDEIIFDLELPL' A
#
# COMPACT_ATOMS: atom_id res chain seq x y z
N MET A 1 -11.05 16.46 -30.63
CA MET A 1 -11.59 16.51 -29.26
C MET A 1 -10.69 15.63 -28.40
N LYS A 2 -10.02 16.19 -27.37
CA LYS A 2 -9.19 15.39 -26.44
C LYS A 2 -10.11 14.43 -25.69
N SER A 3 -9.82 13.12 -25.72
CA SER A 3 -10.52 12.15 -24.89
C SER A 3 -10.33 12.57 -23.44
N LYS A 4 -11.42 12.89 -22.76
CA LYS A 4 -11.42 13.11 -21.32
C LYS A 4 -11.11 11.73 -20.73
N ASN A 5 -9.89 11.52 -20.22
CA ASN A 5 -9.50 10.27 -19.57
C ASN A 5 -10.46 10.04 -18.40
N MET A 6 -11.48 9.21 -18.61
CA MET A 6 -12.39 8.80 -17.55
C MET A 6 -11.73 7.63 -16.83
N ILE A 7 -11.35 7.86 -15.57
CA ILE A 7 -10.90 6.79 -14.68
C ILE A 7 -12.10 5.86 -14.47
N SER A 8 -11.87 4.55 -14.53
CA SER A 8 -12.92 3.55 -14.29
C SER A 8 -13.54 3.74 -12.90
N ASN A 9 -14.86 3.65 -12.77
CA ASN A 9 -15.53 3.73 -11.47
C ASN A 9 -15.02 2.67 -10.48
N LEU A 10 -14.66 1.48 -10.97
CA LEU A 10 -14.07 0.43 -10.14
C LEU A 10 -12.75 0.87 -9.49
N LEU A 11 -11.89 1.56 -10.25
CA LEU A 11 -10.63 2.10 -9.73
C LEU A 11 -10.88 3.16 -8.66
N VAL A 12 -11.93 3.96 -8.81
CA VAL A 12 -12.31 4.99 -7.83
C VAL A 12 -12.83 4.33 -6.54
N GLU A 13 -13.64 3.28 -6.66
CA GLU A 13 -14.16 2.51 -5.53
C GLU A 13 -13.04 1.83 -4.75
N ASP A 14 -12.11 1.16 -5.45
CA ASP A 14 -10.94 0.53 -4.85
C ASP A 14 -10.04 1.56 -4.14
N TYR A 15 -9.82 2.71 -4.78
CA TYR A 15 -9.06 3.81 -4.18
C TYR A 15 -9.70 4.30 -2.88
N ASN A 16 -11.02 4.56 -2.89
CA ASN A 16 -11.74 5.04 -1.72
C ASN A 16 -11.73 4.00 -0.58
N LEU A 17 -11.84 2.72 -0.92
CA LEU A 17 -11.73 1.63 0.05
C LEU A 17 -10.34 1.64 0.71
N LEU A 18 -9.27 1.73 -0.07
CA LEU A 18 -7.91 1.78 0.45
C LEU A 18 -7.67 3.02 1.31
N ALA A 19 -8.08 4.21 0.82
CA ALA A 19 -7.94 5.46 1.56
C ALA A 19 -8.58 5.39 2.94
N LYS A 20 -9.80 4.84 3.04
CA LYS A 20 -10.52 4.68 4.30
C LYS A 20 -9.75 3.92 5.39
N TYR A 21 -8.93 2.93 5.01
CA TYR A 21 -8.23 2.06 5.96
C TYR A 21 -6.75 2.38 6.14
N LEU A 22 -6.14 3.00 5.12
CA LEU A 22 -4.71 3.29 5.09
C LEU A 22 -4.38 4.74 5.47
N GLU A 23 -5.22 5.70 5.09
CA GLU A 23 -4.92 7.12 5.27
C GLU A 23 -4.88 7.50 6.75
N GLY A 24 -3.80 8.19 7.15
CA GLY A 24 -3.56 8.56 8.55
C GLY A 24 -3.18 7.39 9.47
N SER A 25 -3.15 6.15 8.96
CA SER A 25 -2.72 4.99 9.74
C SER A 25 -1.20 4.89 9.74
N THR A 26 -0.63 4.51 10.89
CA THR A 26 0.80 4.24 11.02
C THR A 26 1.08 2.75 10.87
N ILE A 27 2.21 2.43 10.23
CA ILE A 27 2.70 1.05 10.15
C ILE A 27 3.22 0.68 11.54
N LYS A 28 2.66 -0.37 12.13
CA LYS A 28 3.07 -0.91 13.43
C LYS A 28 4.22 -1.90 13.29
N LYS A 29 4.16 -2.77 12.28
CA LYS A 29 5.17 -3.82 12.05
C LYS A 29 5.15 -4.34 10.62
N VAL A 30 6.32 -4.64 10.06
CA VAL A 30 6.46 -5.46 8.85
C VAL A 30 6.34 -6.94 9.26
N LEU A 31 5.38 -7.65 8.66
CA LEU A 31 5.11 -9.06 8.99
C LEU A 31 5.86 -10.03 8.09
N ASP A 32 5.92 -9.71 6.79
CA ASP A 32 6.58 -10.51 5.77
C ASP A 32 7.06 -9.57 4.66
N CYS A 33 8.20 -9.88 4.07
CA CYS A 33 8.82 -9.07 3.03
C CYS A 33 9.63 -9.98 2.10
N THR A 34 9.19 -10.07 0.85
CA THR A 34 9.85 -10.82 -0.22
C THR A 34 10.17 -9.89 -1.37
N GLU A 35 10.81 -10.41 -2.41
CA GLU A 35 11.13 -9.67 -3.63
C GLU A 35 9.88 -9.05 -4.29
N THR A 36 8.73 -9.72 -4.22
CA THR A 36 7.51 -9.33 -4.96
C THR A 36 6.32 -9.01 -4.06
N SER A 37 6.50 -9.01 -2.74
CA SER A 37 5.41 -8.75 -1.80
C SER A 37 5.85 -8.21 -0.45
N ILE A 38 4.97 -7.43 0.17
CA ILE A 38 5.14 -6.95 1.55
C ILE A 38 3.81 -7.01 2.30
N SER A 39 3.88 -7.51 3.54
CA SER A 39 2.74 -7.57 4.47
C SER A 39 2.99 -6.64 5.65
N LEU A 40 2.07 -5.71 5.90
CA LEU A 40 2.17 -4.69 6.93
C LEU A 40 1.05 -4.83 7.95
N LEU A 41 1.40 -4.86 9.23
CA LEU A 41 0.45 -4.66 10.33
C LEU A 41 0.36 -3.16 10.62
N LEU A 42 -0.84 -2.61 10.54
CA LEU A 42 -1.13 -1.23 10.88
C LEU A 42 -1.46 -1.07 12.38
N ALA A 43 -1.36 0.17 12.88
CA ALA A 43 -1.70 0.48 14.28
C ALA A 43 -3.18 0.20 14.63
N ASN A 44 -4.07 0.29 13.64
CA ASN A 44 -5.48 -0.08 13.76
C ASN A 44 -5.73 -1.61 13.68
N HIS A 45 -4.69 -2.44 13.74
CA HIS A 45 -4.73 -3.91 13.69
C HIS A 45 -5.18 -4.50 12.35
N ILE A 46 -5.30 -3.69 11.30
CA ILE A 46 -5.52 -4.17 9.94
C ILE A 46 -4.20 -4.68 9.37
N VAL A 47 -4.27 -5.80 8.66
CA VAL A 47 -3.16 -6.32 7.85
C VAL A 47 -3.40 -5.92 6.40
N VAL A 48 -2.42 -5.26 5.79
CA VAL A 48 -2.45 -4.92 4.37
C VAL A 48 -1.32 -5.66 3.68
N LYS A 49 -1.65 -6.32 2.58
CA LYS A 49 -0.71 -7.11 1.79
C LYS A 49 -0.64 -6.54 0.39
N PHE A 50 0.54 -6.08 0.00
CA PHE A 50 0.86 -5.73 -1.37
C PHE A 50 1.52 -6.96 -2.02
N ILE A 51 1.00 -7.39 -3.16
CA ILE A 51 1.43 -8.57 -3.91
C ILE A 51 1.64 -8.21 -5.37
N HIS A 52 2.38 -9.04 -6.11
CA HIS A 52 2.68 -8.82 -7.53
C HIS A 52 3.35 -7.46 -7.77
N LEU A 53 4.23 -7.05 -6.84
CA LEU A 53 5.10 -5.91 -7.10
C LEU A 53 6.01 -6.31 -8.26
N GLU A 54 5.92 -5.56 -9.36
CA GLU A 54 6.66 -5.86 -10.60
C GLU A 54 8.15 -5.50 -10.50
N ASP A 55 8.50 -4.58 -9.59
CA ASP A 55 9.85 -4.10 -9.36
C ASP A 55 10.40 -4.52 -7.98
N GLU A 56 11.71 -4.35 -7.80
CA GLU A 56 12.40 -4.53 -6.52
C GLU A 56 11.92 -3.52 -5.46
N ILE A 57 11.77 -3.97 -4.21
CA ILE A 57 11.53 -3.07 -3.08
C ILE A 57 12.87 -2.59 -2.52
N ILE A 58 13.10 -1.27 -2.55
CA ILE A 58 14.29 -0.63 -2.00
C ILE A 58 14.01 -0.14 -0.57
N PHE A 59 14.93 -0.40 0.35
CA PHE A 59 14.83 0.01 1.75
C PHE A 59 16.10 0.73 2.22
N ASP A 60 15.92 1.79 3.00
CA ASP A 60 16.95 2.39 3.83
C ASP A 60 16.65 2.09 5.30
N LEU A 61 17.68 1.69 6.07
CA LEU A 61 17.55 1.39 7.49
C LEU A 61 18.29 2.42 8.32
N GLU A 62 17.55 3.17 9.13
CA GLU A 62 18.11 4.02 10.17
C GLU A 62 18.11 3.25 11.50
N LEU A 63 19.29 3.11 12.09
CA LEU A 63 19.42 2.54 13.43
C LEU A 63 19.12 3.63 14.47
N PRO A 64 18.40 3.31 15.57
CA PRO A 64 18.22 4.26 16.66
C PRO A 64 19.59 4.65 17.23
N LEU A 65 19.80 5.96 17.42
CA LEU A 65 20.96 6.54 18.11
C LEU A 65 20.96 6.18 19.60
#